data_AF-A0A1D9MBQ1-F1
#
_entry.id   AF-A0A1D9MBQ1-F1
#
_cell.length_a   1.000
_cell.length_b   1.000
_cell.length_c   1.000
_cell.angle_alpha   90.00
_cell.angle_beta   90.00
_cell.angle_gamma   90.00
#
_symmetry.space_group_name_H-M   'P 1'
#
loop_
_entity.id
_entity.type
_entity.pdbx_description
1 polymer ?
#
loop_
_entity_poly.entity_id
_entity_poly.type
_entity_poly.pdbx_seq_one_letter_code
_entity_poly.pdbx_strand_id
1 'polypeptide(L)'
;MTFDAPDSPEAAYLARAPKAHRRRFAQVFTPPDCAALMADWVAGARPATLLDPAFGTGVLARAVAALVPGVAVTGYEIDPQIAAAGRAAWGGEGALDLRVASFFTAPETRFEAVIANPPFLRPGAGTELRAQVGATAARIGRPLSGLTNVYQLFVFEALMRLAPGGGRRSCCRRNGAMPIARRRSRIGS
;
A
#
# COMPACT_ATOMS: atom_id res chain seq x y z
N MET A 1 1.82 -15.18 13.36
CA MET A 1 3.17 -15.18 12.75
C MET A 1 3.80 -13.84 13.03
N THR A 2 4.95 -13.80 13.70
CA THR A 2 5.66 -12.59 14.12
C THR A 2 6.50 -12.05 12.97
N PHE A 3 6.16 -10.88 12.43
CA PHE A 3 6.87 -10.28 11.28
C PHE A 3 8.12 -9.46 11.68
N ASP A 4 8.49 -9.43 12.97
CA ASP A 4 9.68 -8.71 13.51
C ASP A 4 10.91 -9.61 13.69
N ALA A 5 10.93 -10.79 13.06
CA ALA A 5 12.08 -11.67 13.12
C ALA A 5 13.28 -11.05 12.37
N PRO A 6 14.53 -11.21 12.89
CA PRO A 6 15.76 -10.80 12.19
C PRO A 6 15.90 -11.42 10.78
N ASP A 7 15.11 -12.46 10.49
CA ASP A 7 15.03 -13.14 9.19
C ASP A 7 13.86 -12.65 8.30
N SER A 8 13.26 -11.48 8.59
CA SER A 8 12.19 -10.94 7.73
C SER A 8 12.73 -10.54 6.34
N PRO A 9 11.92 -10.67 5.28
CA PRO A 9 12.28 -10.16 3.95
C PRO A 9 12.66 -8.67 3.95
N GLU A 10 11.99 -7.90 4.79
CA GLU A 10 12.26 -6.48 5.02
C GLU A 10 13.67 -6.28 5.60
N ALA A 11 14.04 -7.01 6.67
CA ALA A 11 15.37 -6.94 7.27
C ALA A 11 16.46 -7.37 6.27
N ALA A 12 16.24 -8.47 5.54
CA ALA A 12 17.16 -8.97 4.53
C ALA A 12 17.36 -7.95 3.38
N TYR A 13 16.30 -7.28 2.93
CA TYR A 13 16.40 -6.20 1.95
C TYR A 13 17.15 -4.99 2.53
N LEU A 14 16.82 -4.59 3.76
CA LEU A 14 17.45 -3.45 4.43
C LEU A 14 18.96 -3.65 4.65
N ALA A 15 19.42 -4.88 4.83
CA ALA A 15 20.84 -5.21 4.96
C ALA A 15 21.62 -5.09 3.65
N ARG A 16 20.96 -5.28 2.50
CA ARG A 16 21.59 -5.29 1.16
C ARG A 16 21.43 -3.97 0.41
N ALA A 17 20.31 -3.28 0.59
CA ALA A 17 19.97 -2.08 -0.16
C ALA A 17 20.67 -0.82 0.42
N PRO A 18 21.48 -0.09 -0.38
CA PRO A 18 22.17 1.11 0.10
C PRO A 18 21.20 2.17 0.63
N LYS A 19 21.56 2.84 1.73
CA LYS A 19 20.73 3.91 2.33
C LYS A 19 20.37 5.01 1.33
N ALA A 20 21.29 5.37 0.44
CA ALA A 20 21.06 6.38 -0.60
C ALA A 20 19.95 5.96 -1.58
N HIS A 21 19.95 4.69 -2.00
CA HIS A 21 18.91 4.12 -2.86
C HIS A 21 17.54 4.17 -2.18
N ARG A 22 17.45 3.67 -0.94
CA ARG A 22 16.19 3.68 -0.18
C ARG A 22 15.63 5.09 0.01
N ARG A 23 16.50 6.07 0.25
CA ARG A 23 16.11 7.49 0.35
C ARG A 23 15.59 8.06 -0.96
N ARG A 24 16.24 7.73 -2.09
CA ARG A 24 15.83 8.16 -3.43
C ARG A 24 14.40 7.70 -3.77
N PHE A 25 14.05 6.48 -3.40
CA PHE A 25 12.71 5.91 -3.63
C PHE A 25 11.73 6.12 -2.47
N ALA A 26 12.11 6.87 -1.43
CA ALA A 26 11.30 7.07 -0.22
C ALA A 26 10.79 5.76 0.41
N GLN A 27 11.62 4.72 0.40
CA GLN A 27 11.28 3.40 0.92
C GLN A 27 11.23 3.42 2.44
N VAL A 28 10.02 3.20 2.98
CA VAL A 28 9.76 3.10 4.41
C VAL A 28 8.81 1.95 4.66
N PHE A 29 9.30 0.93 5.38
CA PHE A 29 8.58 -0.30 5.63
C PHE A 29 7.49 -0.11 6.69
N THR A 30 6.37 -0.82 6.48
CA THR A 30 5.30 -0.89 7.46
C THR A 30 5.73 -1.83 8.59
N PRO A 31 5.73 -1.39 9.87
CA PRO A 31 6.03 -2.28 10.98
C PRO A 31 5.06 -3.46 11.04
N PRO A 32 5.52 -4.65 11.48
CA PRO A 32 4.72 -5.87 11.64
C PRO A 32 3.34 -5.69 12.23
N ASP A 33 3.26 -5.05 13.40
CA ASP A 33 1.98 -4.87 14.11
C ASP A 33 1.02 -3.98 13.34
N CYS A 34 1.56 -2.96 12.65
CA CYS A 34 0.75 -2.12 11.77
C CYS A 34 0.25 -2.92 10.56
N ALA A 35 1.11 -3.74 9.95
CA ALA A 35 0.74 -4.58 8.81
C ALA A 35 -0.36 -5.58 9.21
N ALA A 36 -0.26 -6.21 10.37
CA ALA A 36 -1.25 -7.13 10.91
C ALA A 36 -2.61 -6.45 11.13
N LEU A 37 -2.63 -5.27 11.76
CA LEU A 37 -3.87 -4.51 11.99
C LEU A 37 -4.54 -4.05 10.69
N MET A 38 -3.74 -3.58 9.72
CA MET A 38 -4.26 -3.18 8.41
C MET A 38 -4.81 -4.38 7.63
N ALA A 39 -4.10 -5.52 7.70
CA ALA A 39 -4.51 -6.76 7.07
C ALA A 39 -5.79 -7.32 7.68
N ASP A 40 -5.93 -7.34 9.00
CA ASP A 40 -7.15 -7.78 9.70
C ASP A 40 -8.37 -6.94 9.29
N TRP A 41 -8.20 -5.61 9.22
CA TRP A 41 -9.24 -4.73 8.71
C TRP A 41 -9.67 -5.16 7.31
N VAL A 42 -8.74 -5.31 6.37
CA VAL A 42 -9.03 -5.69 4.97
C VAL A 42 -9.62 -7.11 4.87
N ALA A 43 -9.07 -8.07 5.61
CA ALA A 43 -9.47 -9.47 5.61
C ALA A 43 -10.91 -9.69 6.11
N GLY A 44 -11.44 -8.78 6.93
CA GLY A 44 -12.85 -8.81 7.34
C GLY A 44 -13.86 -8.76 6.18
N ALA A 45 -13.42 -8.39 4.97
CA ALA A 45 -14.21 -8.46 3.74
C ALA A 45 -14.07 -9.77 2.96
N ARG A 46 -13.07 -10.60 3.28
CA ARG A 46 -12.66 -11.79 2.51
C ARG A 46 -12.56 -11.52 0.99
N PRO A 47 -11.75 -10.54 0.57
CA PRO A 47 -11.65 -10.19 -0.85
C PRO A 47 -11.04 -11.32 -1.67
N ALA A 48 -11.59 -11.57 -2.85
CA ALA A 48 -10.99 -12.42 -3.87
C ALA A 48 -9.85 -11.70 -4.62
N THR A 49 -9.93 -10.37 -4.75
CA THR A 49 -8.92 -9.54 -5.43
C THR A 49 -8.41 -8.41 -4.54
N LEU A 50 -7.09 -8.31 -4.43
CA LEU A 50 -6.39 -7.30 -3.63
C LEU A 50 -5.44 -6.50 -4.51
N LEU A 51 -5.46 -5.18 -4.32
CA LEU A 51 -4.46 -4.28 -4.88
C LEU A 51 -3.52 -3.77 -3.78
N ASP A 52 -2.21 -3.84 -4.05
CA ASP A 52 -1.19 -3.08 -3.34
C ASP A 52 -0.43 -2.16 -4.32
N PRO A 53 -0.75 -0.85 -4.35
CA PRO A 53 -0.22 0.05 -5.35
C PRO A 53 1.22 0.51 -5.09
N ALA A 54 1.78 0.19 -3.92
CA ALA A 54 3.12 0.56 -3.49
C ALA A 54 3.75 -0.64 -2.76
N PHE A 55 3.98 -1.71 -3.53
CA PHE A 55 4.16 -3.06 -3.02
C PHE A 55 5.39 -3.22 -2.10
N GLY A 56 6.52 -2.58 -2.42
CA GLY A 56 7.77 -2.78 -1.70
C GLY A 56 8.18 -4.26 -1.65
N THR A 57 8.40 -4.79 -0.44
CA THR A 57 8.64 -6.23 -0.18
C THR A 57 7.34 -7.04 -0.01
N GLY A 58 6.19 -6.41 -0.18
CA GLY A 58 4.88 -7.03 -0.09
C GLY A 58 4.39 -7.31 1.33
N VAL A 59 4.96 -6.68 2.37
CA VAL A 59 4.59 -6.95 3.79
C VAL A 59 3.08 -6.87 4.03
N LEU A 60 2.40 -5.90 3.43
CA LEU A 60 0.96 -5.70 3.55
C LEU A 60 0.17 -6.78 2.81
N ALA A 61 0.52 -7.02 1.54
CA ALA A 61 -0.12 -8.05 0.73
C ALA A 61 0.07 -9.46 1.31
N ARG A 62 1.28 -9.80 1.79
CA ARG A 62 1.57 -11.08 2.47
C ARG A 62 0.76 -11.23 3.75
N ALA A 63 0.60 -10.17 4.53
CA ALA A 63 -0.22 -10.20 5.74
C ALA A 63 -1.71 -10.45 5.42
N VAL A 64 -2.26 -9.87 4.34
CA VAL A 64 -3.63 -10.16 3.89
C VAL A 64 -3.75 -11.60 3.39
N ALA A 65 -2.80 -12.06 2.56
CA ALA A 65 -2.82 -13.42 2.00
C ALA A 65 -2.72 -14.52 3.06
N ALA A 66 -2.06 -14.24 4.20
CA ALA A 66 -2.03 -15.16 5.33
C ALA A 66 -3.39 -15.28 6.05
N LEU A 67 -4.26 -14.27 5.97
CA LEU A 67 -5.60 -14.27 6.57
C LEU A 67 -6.70 -14.67 5.59
N VAL A 68 -6.45 -14.48 4.29
CA VAL A 68 -7.37 -14.80 3.19
C VAL A 68 -6.65 -15.68 2.18
N PRO A 69 -6.53 -16.99 2.44
CA PRO A 69 -5.91 -17.93 1.51
C PRO A 69 -6.57 -17.87 0.13
N GLY A 70 -5.76 -17.87 -0.93
CA GLY A 70 -6.23 -17.82 -2.32
C GLY A 70 -6.56 -16.41 -2.86
N VAL A 71 -6.43 -15.33 -2.07
CA VAL A 71 -6.60 -13.96 -2.59
C VAL A 71 -5.63 -13.69 -3.75
N ALA A 72 -6.16 -13.20 -4.87
CA ALA A 72 -5.36 -12.79 -6.02
C ALA A 72 -4.83 -11.36 -5.80
N VAL A 73 -3.51 -11.21 -5.80
CA VAL A 73 -2.85 -9.93 -5.53
C VAL A 73 -2.31 -9.32 -6.82
N THR A 74 -2.64 -8.05 -7.05
CA THR A 74 -1.95 -7.21 -8.02
C THR A 74 -1.12 -6.15 -7.28
N GLY A 75 0.18 -6.15 -7.53
CA GLY A 75 1.14 -5.23 -6.93
C GLY A 75 1.74 -4.28 -7.97
N TYR A 76 2.00 -3.03 -7.57
CA TYR A 76 2.82 -2.09 -8.34
C TYR A 76 4.01 -1.62 -7.50
N GLU A 77 5.18 -1.62 -8.12
CA GLU A 77 6.41 -1.09 -7.53
C GLU A 77 7.27 -0.45 -8.62
N ILE A 78 7.80 0.75 -8.35
CA ILE A 78 8.61 1.48 -9.33
C ILE A 78 10.09 1.09 -9.25
N ASP A 79 10.56 0.61 -8.11
CA ASP A 79 11.94 0.16 -7.92
C ASP A 79 12.08 -1.35 -8.23
N PRO A 80 12.75 -1.74 -9.34
CA PRO A 80 12.95 -3.15 -9.67
C PRO A 80 13.69 -3.92 -8.57
N GLN A 81 14.55 -3.26 -7.79
CA GLN A 81 15.35 -3.93 -6.75
C GLN A 81 14.47 -4.41 -5.60
N ILE A 82 13.60 -3.55 -5.07
CA ILE A 82 12.68 -3.95 -3.98
C ILE A 82 11.56 -4.85 -4.50
N ALA A 83 11.10 -4.66 -5.75
CA ALA A 83 10.14 -5.55 -6.38
C ALA A 83 10.67 -6.99 -6.48
N ALA A 84 11.95 -7.17 -6.83
CA ALA A 84 12.58 -8.49 -6.85
C ALA A 84 12.59 -9.14 -5.46
N ALA A 85 12.88 -8.37 -4.41
CA ALA A 85 12.79 -8.85 -3.03
C ALA A 85 11.34 -9.23 -2.65
N GLY A 86 10.36 -8.43 -3.06
CA GLY A 86 8.94 -8.72 -2.85
C GLY A 86 8.47 -10.00 -3.54
N ARG A 87 8.93 -10.26 -4.78
CA ARG A 87 8.66 -11.54 -5.47
C ARG A 87 9.26 -12.72 -4.74
N ALA A 88 10.52 -12.61 -4.32
CA ALA A 88 11.21 -13.67 -3.59
C ALA A 88 10.57 -13.93 -2.22
N ALA A 89 9.98 -12.91 -1.60
CA ALA A 89 9.27 -13.01 -0.33
C ALA A 89 7.85 -13.58 -0.46
N TRP A 90 7.31 -13.67 -1.67
CA TRP A 90 5.95 -14.16 -1.89
C TRP A 90 5.90 -15.67 -1.67
N GLY A 91 5.29 -16.07 -0.55
CA GLY A 91 5.03 -17.47 -0.20
C GLY A 91 3.54 -17.77 -0.01
N GLY A 92 2.65 -16.88 -0.46
CA GLY A 92 1.20 -17.08 -0.34
C GLY A 92 0.67 -18.07 -1.38
N GLU A 93 -0.41 -18.78 -1.04
CA GLU A 93 -1.08 -19.73 -1.95
C GLU A 93 -1.80 -19.04 -3.12
N GLY A 94 -2.06 -17.73 -3.01
CA GLY A 94 -2.71 -16.93 -4.05
C GLY A 94 -1.77 -16.47 -5.17
N ALA A 95 -2.35 -16.11 -6.31
CA ALA A 95 -1.61 -15.55 -7.44
C ALA A 95 -1.06 -14.15 -7.10
N LEU A 96 0.20 -13.90 -7.47
CA LEU A 96 0.81 -12.57 -7.43
C LEU A 96 1.12 -12.08 -8.85
N ASP A 97 0.49 -10.97 -9.24
CA ASP A 97 0.86 -10.17 -10.39
C ASP A 97 1.59 -8.90 -9.91
N LEU A 98 2.91 -8.99 -9.70
CA LEU A 98 3.74 -7.85 -9.34
C LEU A 98 4.36 -7.18 -10.56
N ARG A 99 3.94 -5.95 -10.83
CA ARG A 99 4.35 -5.15 -11.98
C ARG A 99 5.40 -4.11 -11.56
N VAL A 100 6.55 -4.12 -12.25
CA VAL A 100 7.57 -3.08 -12.10
C VAL A 100 7.17 -1.88 -12.94
N ALA A 101 6.30 -1.03 -12.38
CA ALA A 101 5.69 0.09 -13.09
C ALA A 101 5.11 1.12 -12.11
N SER A 102 4.90 2.35 -12.60
CA SER A 102 4.14 3.35 -11.86
C SER A 102 2.68 2.93 -11.74
N PHE A 103 2.15 3.00 -10.51
CA PHE A 103 0.73 2.82 -10.27
C PHE A 103 -0.12 3.85 -11.03
N PHE A 104 0.36 5.08 -11.20
CA PHE A 104 -0.39 6.15 -11.88
C PHE A 104 -0.59 5.90 -13.37
N THR A 105 0.20 5.02 -13.99
CA THR A 105 0.07 4.62 -15.41
C THR A 105 -0.58 3.25 -15.57
N ALA A 106 -1.06 2.66 -14.48
CA ALA A 106 -1.68 1.34 -14.51
C ALA A 106 -3.05 1.37 -15.17
N PRO A 107 -3.49 0.24 -15.78
CA PRO A 107 -4.85 0.11 -16.30
C PRO A 107 -5.92 0.35 -15.22
N GLU A 108 -7.10 0.83 -15.65
CA GLU A 108 -8.26 1.06 -14.79
C GLU A 108 -8.97 -0.24 -14.39
N THR A 109 -8.26 -1.12 -13.66
CA THR A 109 -8.82 -2.34 -13.10
C THR A 109 -9.47 -2.07 -11.74
N ARG A 110 -10.57 -2.76 -11.44
CA ARG A 110 -11.26 -2.70 -10.14
C ARG A 110 -10.89 -3.90 -9.27
N PHE A 111 -10.80 -3.68 -7.97
CA PHE A 111 -10.41 -4.66 -6.96
C PHE A 111 -11.38 -4.62 -5.79
N GLU A 112 -11.59 -5.76 -5.13
CA GLU A 112 -12.48 -5.84 -3.97
C GLU A 112 -11.89 -5.18 -2.73
N ALA A 113 -10.56 -5.21 -2.61
CA ALA A 113 -9.84 -4.52 -1.55
C ALA A 113 -8.57 -3.82 -2.05
N VAL A 114 -8.16 -2.79 -1.30
CA VAL A 114 -6.87 -2.12 -1.48
C VAL A 114 -6.15 -2.01 -0.15
N ILE A 115 -4.86 -2.31 -0.14
CA ILE A 115 -4.00 -2.09 1.03
C ILE A 115 -2.74 -1.36 0.57
N ALA A 116 -2.31 -0.31 1.28
CA ALA A 116 -1.16 0.46 0.82
C ALA A 116 -0.40 1.17 1.95
N ASN A 117 0.90 1.32 1.77
CA ASN A 117 1.71 2.32 2.47
C ASN A 117 2.46 3.16 1.42
N PRO A 118 1.77 4.12 0.78
CA PRO A 118 2.34 4.91 -0.31
C PRO A 118 3.54 5.75 0.14
N PRO A 119 4.47 6.06 -0.77
CA PRO A 119 5.62 6.90 -0.46
C PRO A 119 5.19 8.31 -0.06
N PHE A 120 5.80 8.84 0.99
CA PHE A 120 5.59 10.22 1.42
C PHE A 120 6.64 11.14 0.78
N LEU A 121 6.31 11.69 -0.38
CA LEU A 121 7.10 12.72 -1.04
C LEU A 121 6.49 14.10 -0.76
N ARG A 122 7.34 15.11 -0.49
CA ARG A 122 6.88 16.47 -0.17
C ARG A 122 6.10 17.08 -1.34
N PRO A 123 5.08 17.92 -1.08
CA PRO A 123 4.40 18.71 -2.12
C PRO A 123 5.42 19.51 -2.95
N GLY A 124 5.24 19.55 -4.28
CA GLY A 124 6.16 20.23 -5.21
C GLY A 124 7.12 19.31 -5.97
N ALA A 125 6.96 17.99 -5.88
CA ALA A 125 7.76 17.00 -6.60
C ALA A 125 7.49 17.02 -8.12
N GLY A 126 8.12 17.94 -8.85
CA GLY A 126 8.24 17.88 -10.31
C GLY A 126 6.96 18.20 -11.10
N THR A 127 7.13 18.34 -12.42
CA THR A 127 6.06 18.55 -13.40
C THR A 127 5.14 17.34 -13.53
N GLU A 128 5.68 16.13 -13.37
CA GLU A 128 4.93 14.87 -13.49
C GLU A 128 3.85 14.72 -12.42
N LEU A 129 4.16 15.01 -11.14
CA LEU A 129 3.15 14.97 -10.08
C LEU A 129 2.03 15.98 -10.34
N ARG A 130 2.36 17.18 -10.84
CA ARG A 130 1.33 18.19 -11.16
C ARG A 130 0.40 17.71 -12.27
N ALA A 131 0.95 17.08 -13.32
CA ALA A 131 0.15 16.49 -14.39
C ALA A 131 -0.77 15.39 -13.85
N GLN A 132 -0.27 14.49 -12.99
CA GLN A 132 -1.07 13.44 -12.37
C GLN A 132 -2.15 14.01 -11.45
N VAL A 133 -1.85 15.02 -10.63
CA VAL A 133 -2.85 15.72 -9.79
C VAL A 133 -3.96 16.31 -10.65
N GLY A 134 -3.62 16.93 -11.79
CA GLY A 134 -4.60 17.45 -12.74
C GLY A 134 -5.48 16.36 -13.34
N ALA A 135 -4.89 15.24 -13.78
CA ALA A 135 -5.61 14.10 -14.34
C ALA A 135 -6.55 13.45 -13.31
N THR A 136 -6.09 13.24 -12.08
CA THR A 136 -6.92 12.71 -10.98
C THR A 136 -8.04 13.68 -10.63
N ALA A 137 -7.77 14.99 -10.54
CA ALA A 137 -8.79 16.00 -10.26
C ALA A 137 -9.90 16.01 -11.32
N ALA A 138 -9.55 15.86 -12.60
CA ALA A 138 -10.51 15.74 -13.69
C ALA A 138 -11.38 14.49 -13.55
N ARG A 139 -10.81 13.34 -13.19
CA ARG A 139 -11.54 12.08 -12.92
C ARG A 139 -12.49 12.17 -11.73
N ILE A 140 -12.09 12.87 -10.66
CA ILE A 140 -12.92 13.08 -9.46
C ILE A 140 -14.02 14.13 -9.73
N GLY A 141 -13.86 14.97 -10.74
CA GLY A 141 -14.77 16.09 -11.03
C GLY A 141 -14.66 17.23 -10.02
N ARG A 142 -13.55 17.31 -9.25
CA ARG A 142 -13.30 18.38 -8.28
C ARG A 142 -11.82 18.78 -8.27
N PRO A 143 -11.50 20.07 -8.09
CA PRO A 143 -10.11 20.51 -7.98
C PRO A 143 -9.47 19.91 -6.72
N LEU A 144 -8.25 19.40 -6.90
CA LEU A 144 -7.36 19.03 -5.80
C LEU A 144 -6.47 20.23 -5.46
N SER A 145 -6.12 20.39 -4.18
CA SER A 145 -5.24 21.48 -3.74
C SER A 145 -3.87 21.38 -4.41
N GLY A 146 -3.23 22.51 -4.69
CA GLY A 146 -1.81 22.55 -5.10
C GLY A 146 -0.85 21.98 -4.06
N LEU A 147 -1.31 21.79 -2.81
CA LEU A 147 -0.58 21.12 -1.74
C LEU A 147 -0.74 19.59 -1.74
N THR A 148 -1.48 19.03 -2.71
CA THR A 148 -1.68 17.58 -2.84
C THR A 148 -0.34 16.90 -3.03
N ASN A 149 0.02 16.04 -2.08
CA ASN A 149 1.24 15.24 -2.16
C ASN A 149 0.96 13.87 -2.77
N VAL A 150 2.05 13.15 -3.09
CA VAL A 150 2.00 11.81 -3.68
C VAL A 150 1.14 10.86 -2.84
N TYR A 151 1.26 10.90 -1.52
CA TYR A 151 0.46 10.04 -0.64
C TYR A 151 -1.05 10.25 -0.83
N GLN A 152 -1.51 11.51 -0.83
CA GLN A 152 -2.93 11.83 -1.03
C GLN A 152 -3.39 11.39 -2.42
N LEU A 153 -2.57 11.60 -3.45
CA LEU A 153 -2.87 11.18 -4.81
C LEU A 153 -3.02 9.66 -4.93
N PHE A 154 -2.12 8.90 -4.29
CA PHE A 154 -2.23 7.45 -4.18
C PHE A 154 -3.54 7.02 -3.51
N VAL A 155 -3.94 7.69 -2.42
CA VAL A 155 -5.21 7.38 -1.74
C VAL A 155 -6.40 7.61 -2.66
N PHE A 156 -6.45 8.74 -3.39
CA PHE A 156 -7.54 9.00 -4.33
C PHE A 156 -7.60 7.96 -5.45
N GLU A 157 -6.47 7.66 -6.08
CA GLU A 157 -6.39 6.68 -7.16
C GLU A 157 -6.70 5.26 -6.69
N ALA A 158 -6.25 4.88 -5.49
CA ALA A 158 -6.60 3.61 -4.84
C ALA A 158 -8.11 3.49 -4.59
N LEU A 159 -8.74 4.54 -4.06
CA LEU A 159 -10.19 4.53 -3.79
C LEU A 159 -11.01 4.39 -5.07
N MET A 160 -10.58 5.03 -6.16
CA MET A 160 -11.23 4.90 -7.47
C MET A 160 -11.08 3.50 -8.08
N ARG A 161 -10.17 2.67 -7.57
CA ARG A 161 -10.00 1.27 -8.00
C ARG A 161 -10.82 0.27 -7.19
N LEU A 162 -11.58 0.70 -6.20
CA LEU A 162 -12.47 -0.21 -5.47
C LEU A 162 -13.71 -0.57 -6.29
N ALA A 163 -14.01 -1.87 -6.43
CA ALA A 163 -15.18 -2.38 -7.15
C ALA A 163 -16.51 -1.96 -6.48
N PRO A 164 -17.58 -1.62 -7.23
CA PRO A 164 -18.87 -1.27 -6.64
C PRO A 164 -19.44 -2.41 -5.76
N GLY A 165 -19.87 -2.12 -4.52
CA GLY A 165 -20.44 -3.13 -3.59
C GLY A 165 -20.17 -2.90 -2.10
N GLY A 166 -20.83 -3.69 -1.23
CA GLY A 166 -20.86 -3.53 0.24
C GLY A 166 -19.70 -4.15 1.03
N GLY A 167 -18.83 -4.95 0.40
CA GLY A 167 -17.68 -5.61 1.03
C GLY A 167 -16.37 -4.83 0.98
N ARG A 168 -16.32 -3.65 0.35
CA ARG A 168 -15.04 -2.96 0.09
C ARG A 168 -14.33 -2.51 1.35
N ARG A 169 -13.04 -2.80 1.44
CA ARG A 169 -12.16 -2.22 2.46
C ARG A 169 -10.89 -1.69 1.83
N SER A 170 -10.55 -0.46 2.23
CA SER A 170 -9.26 0.15 1.94
C SER A 170 -8.58 0.49 3.25
N CYS A 171 -7.26 0.26 3.32
CA CYS A 171 -6.44 0.71 4.43
C CYS A 171 -5.13 1.31 3.89
N CYS A 172 -4.94 2.61 4.11
CA CYS A 172 -3.73 3.33 3.73
C CYS A 172 -3.07 3.93 4.97
N ARG A 173 -1.74 3.76 5.10
CA ARG A 173 -0.97 4.29 6.24
C ARG A 173 0.03 5.35 5.81
N ARG A 174 0.09 6.45 6.57
CA ARG A 174 1.14 7.46 6.50
C ARG A 174 2.17 7.22 7.62
N ASN A 175 3.47 7.25 7.28
CA ASN A 175 4.52 7.23 8.31
C ASN A 175 4.55 8.55 9.10
N GLY A 176 4.54 8.44 10.44
CA GLY A 176 4.48 9.58 11.38
C GLY A 176 3.08 9.91 11.92
N ALA A 177 2.02 9.21 11.51
CA ALA A 177 0.73 9.25 12.20
C ALA A 177 0.76 8.25 13.37
N MET A 178 0.91 8.77 14.60
CA MET A 178 0.70 7.98 15.81
C MET A 178 -0.73 7.43 15.79
N PRO A 179 -0.99 6.15 16.11
CA PRO A 179 -2.35 5.69 16.28
C PRO A 179 -2.93 6.41 17.48
N ILE A 180 -3.99 7.22 17.27
CA ILE A 180 -4.82 7.68 18.38
C ILE A 180 -5.57 6.45 18.88
N ALA A 181 -4.99 5.78 19.87
CA ALA A 181 -5.68 4.78 20.66
C ALA A 181 -6.83 5.51 21.38
N ARG A 182 -8.03 5.51 20.79
CA ARG A 182 -9.24 5.87 21.51
C ARG A 182 -9.46 4.80 22.57
N ARG A 183 -8.97 5.04 23.80
CA ARG A 183 -9.50 4.39 25.00
C ARG A 183 -10.99 4.68 25.02
N ARG A 184 -11.82 3.66 24.74
CA ARG A 184 -13.20 3.66 25.20
C ARG A 184 -13.12 3.50 26.71
N SER A 185 -13.14 4.61 27.45
CA SER A 185 -13.60 4.58 28.84
C SER A 185 -15.06 4.13 28.80
N ARG A 186 -15.33 3.00 29.45
CA ARG A 186 -16.68 2.49 29.69
C ARG A 186 -17.48 3.55 30.45
N ILE A 187 -18.67 3.84 29.95
CA ILE A 187 -19.77 4.47 30.67
C ILE A 187 -20.62 3.34 31.24
N GLY A 188 -21.06 3.48 32.50
CA GLY A 188 -21.99 2.58 33.22
C GLY A 188 -21.25 1.67 34.20
N SER A 189 -21.49 1.70 35.51
CA SER A 189 -22.75 2.01 36.24
C SER A 189 -22.44 2.78 37.54
#